data_AF-A0A543EAK1-F1
#
_entry.id   AF-A0A543EAK1-F1
#
_cell.length_a   1.000
_cell.length_b   1.000
_cell.length_c   1.000
_cell.angle_alpha   90.00
_cell.angle_beta   90.00
_cell.angle_gamma   90.00
#
_symmetry.space_group_name_H-M   'P 1'
#
loop_
_entity.id
_entity.type
_entity.pdbx_description
1 polymer ?
#
loop_
_entity_poly.entity_id
_entity_poly.type
_entity_poly.pdbx_seq_one_letter_code
_entity_poly.pdbx_strand_id
1 'polypeptide(L)'
;MWTCSDGVGYLSVAVTLGGMWFLTVLLGTFAAGVVRRDATARTVLVLLAGLSTAWVLGFTWYGSSELVLDEYAPMSGQEYWQAAVGRAAIACGAGMAAAIGGLFLRGRLIRVANVAAALGVVVATALQPGLSINTIPAAGLLVAAAVRATIRPAQPDAIASAI
;
A
#
# COMPACT_ATOMS: atom_id res chain seq x y z
N MET A 1 20.62 24.03 14.63
CA MET A 1 21.34 23.79 13.36
C MET A 1 21.43 22.28 13.18
N TRP A 2 20.53 21.67 12.40
CA TRP A 2 20.36 20.21 12.29
C TRP A 2 21.17 19.62 11.13
N THR A 3 22.44 19.96 11.07
CA THR A 3 23.36 19.46 10.05
C THR A 3 24.56 18.84 10.74
N CYS A 4 24.79 17.55 10.46
CA CYS A 4 26.07 16.85 10.53
C CYS A 4 26.44 16.06 11.82
N SER A 5 25.58 15.14 12.27
CA SER A 5 25.99 14.01 13.13
C SER A 5 25.76 12.63 12.45
N ASP A 6 24.57 12.31 11.94
CA ASP A 6 24.27 10.89 11.68
C ASP A 6 23.88 10.57 10.23
N GLY A 7 24.88 10.33 9.38
CA GLY A 7 24.64 9.50 8.18
C GLY A 7 23.90 8.21 8.52
N VAL A 8 24.06 7.70 9.75
CA VAL A 8 23.33 6.57 10.35
C VAL A 8 21.82 6.83 10.51
N GLY A 9 21.39 8.05 10.82
CA GLY A 9 19.97 8.40 10.98
C GLY A 9 19.24 8.42 9.64
N TYR A 10 19.89 8.92 8.59
CA TYR A 10 19.36 8.78 7.23
C TYR A 10 19.47 7.34 6.70
N LEU A 11 20.52 6.61 7.10
CA LEU A 11 20.68 5.20 6.78
C LEU A 11 19.56 4.37 7.42
N SER A 12 19.17 4.63 8.66
CA SER A 12 18.10 3.89 9.34
C SER A 12 16.74 4.15 8.68
N VAL A 13 16.44 5.39 8.29
CA VAL A 13 15.24 5.73 7.51
C VAL A 13 15.26 5.04 6.14
N ALA A 14 16.39 5.10 5.43
CA ALA A 14 16.56 4.46 4.13
C ALA A 14 16.45 2.93 4.21
N VAL A 15 17.04 2.30 5.22
CA VAL A 15 16.97 0.85 5.45
C VAL A 15 15.56 0.44 5.85
N THR A 16 14.87 1.22 6.69
CA THR A 16 13.52 0.87 7.15
C THR A 16 12.49 1.03 6.03
N LEU A 17 12.49 2.17 5.33
CA LEU A 17 11.57 2.42 4.22
C LEU A 17 11.95 1.61 2.97
N GLY A 18 13.23 1.57 2.63
CA GLY A 18 13.76 0.82 1.49
C GLY A 18 13.69 -0.70 1.69
N GLY A 19 13.90 -1.20 2.91
CA GLY A 19 13.74 -2.60 3.26
C GLY A 19 12.29 -3.04 3.14
N MET A 20 11.35 -2.28 3.70
CA MET A 20 9.92 -2.58 3.55
C MET A 20 9.49 -2.51 2.08
N TRP A 21 9.94 -1.49 1.36
CA TRP A 21 9.72 -1.37 -0.09
C TRP A 21 10.19 -2.62 -0.84
N PHE A 22 11.43 -3.03 -0.61
CA PHE A 22 12.06 -4.17 -1.26
C PHE A 22 11.32 -5.46 -0.95
N LEU A 23 10.93 -5.67 0.31
CA LEU A 23 10.12 -6.82 0.73
C LEU A 23 8.75 -6.82 0.06
N THR A 24 8.06 -5.68 0.02
CA THR A 24 6.75 -5.55 -0.64
C THR A 24 6.84 -5.88 -2.13
N VAL A 25 7.86 -5.37 -2.83
CA VAL A 25 8.08 -5.64 -4.25
C VAL A 25 8.46 -7.10 -4.49
N LEU A 26 9.36 -7.67 -3.67
CA LEU A 26 9.77 -9.07 -3.79
C LEU A 26 8.61 -10.02 -3.54
N LEU A 27 7.91 -9.87 -2.41
CA LEU A 27 6.78 -10.73 -2.05
C LEU A 27 5.61 -10.54 -3.00
N GLY A 28 5.38 -9.32 -3.47
CA GLY A 28 4.38 -9.01 -4.50
C GLY A 28 4.68 -9.69 -5.82
N THR A 29 5.91 -9.58 -6.32
CA THR A 29 6.37 -10.25 -7.53
C THR A 29 6.29 -11.77 -7.39
N PHE A 30 6.71 -12.31 -6.25
CA PHE A 30 6.64 -13.73 -5.96
C PHE A 30 5.20 -14.23 -5.93
N ALA A 31 4.30 -13.53 -5.23
CA ALA A 31 2.88 -13.85 -5.19
C ALA A 31 2.25 -13.78 -6.60
N ALA A 32 2.64 -12.78 -7.39
CA ALA A 32 2.18 -12.61 -8.75
C ALA A 32 2.76 -13.64 -9.74
N GLY A 33 3.94 -14.22 -9.48
CA GLY A 33 4.56 -15.22 -10.35
C GLY A 33 4.22 -16.67 -9.99
N VAL A 34 4.14 -16.99 -8.70
CA VAL A 34 4.12 -18.37 -8.20
C VAL A 34 2.72 -18.83 -7.80
N VAL A 35 1.88 -17.92 -7.28
CA VAL A 35 0.56 -18.32 -6.76
C VAL A 35 -0.41 -18.56 -7.91
N ARG A 36 -0.72 -19.85 -8.12
CA ARG A 36 -1.63 -20.32 -9.18
C ARG A 36 -3.11 -20.01 -8.91
N ARG A 37 -3.51 -19.93 -7.64
CA ARG A 37 -4.90 -19.61 -7.25
C ARG A 37 -5.10 -18.11 -7.23
N ASP A 38 -5.86 -17.57 -8.18
CA ASP A 38 -6.10 -16.11 -8.31
C ASP A 38 -6.71 -15.49 -7.05
N ALA A 39 -7.63 -16.19 -6.37
CA ALA A 39 -8.21 -15.72 -5.12
C ALA A 39 -7.15 -15.53 -4.03
N THR A 40 -6.24 -16.48 -3.87
CA THR A 40 -5.15 -16.43 -2.89
C THR A 40 -4.13 -15.35 -3.26
N ALA A 41 -3.70 -15.30 -4.53
CA ALA A 41 -2.76 -14.30 -5.02
C ALA A 41 -3.31 -12.88 -4.79
N ARG A 42 -4.58 -12.65 -5.11
CA ARG A 42 -5.27 -11.38 -4.90
C ARG A 42 -5.31 -10.96 -3.44
N THR A 43 -5.68 -11.86 -2.53
CA THR A 43 -5.70 -11.57 -1.10
C THR A 43 -4.30 -11.20 -0.61
N VAL A 44 -3.27 -11.94 -1.01
CA VAL A 44 -1.88 -11.62 -0.64
C VAL A 44 -1.46 -10.25 -1.16
N LEU A 45 -1.76 -9.92 -2.41
CA LEU A 45 -1.43 -8.61 -3.01
C LEU A 45 -2.12 -7.44 -2.29
N VAL A 46 -3.42 -7.57 -1.96
CA VAL A 46 -4.16 -6.54 -1.21
C VAL A 46 -3.61 -6.40 0.22
N LEU A 47 -3.34 -7.51 0.90
CA LEU A 47 -2.77 -7.47 2.25
C LEU A 47 -1.36 -6.89 2.27
N LEU A 48 -0.52 -7.22 1.29
CA LEU A 48 0.81 -6.62 1.14
C LEU A 48 0.73 -5.11 0.89
N ALA A 49 -0.18 -4.66 0.02
CA ALA A 49 -0.41 -3.23 -0.20
C ALA A 49 -0.86 -2.53 1.10
N GLY A 50 -1.77 -3.16 1.85
CA GLY A 50 -2.26 -2.72 3.15
C GLY A 50 -1.15 -2.56 4.17
N LEU A 51 -0.37 -3.63 4.35
CA LEU A 51 0.73 -3.68 5.30
C LEU A 51 1.81 -2.65 4.95
N SER A 52 2.18 -2.53 3.68
CA SER A 52 3.16 -1.54 3.21
C SER A 52 2.68 -0.11 3.49
N THR A 53 1.40 0.17 3.22
CA THR A 53 0.79 1.49 3.48
C THR A 53 0.76 1.81 4.98
N ALA A 54 0.30 0.85 5.80
CA ALA A 54 0.24 1.00 7.25
C ALA A 54 1.64 1.19 7.86
N TRP A 55 2.64 0.46 7.37
CA TRP A 55 4.03 0.58 7.83
C TRP A 55 4.57 2.00 7.65
N VAL A 56 4.40 2.61 6.47
CA VAL A 56 4.93 3.95 6.23
C VAL A 56 4.16 5.03 6.98
N LEU A 57 2.83 4.91 7.08
CA LEU A 57 2.06 5.82 7.91
C LEU A 57 2.42 5.70 9.40
N GLY A 58 2.63 4.48 9.89
CA GLY A 58 3.07 4.22 11.26
C GLY A 58 4.49 4.71 11.54
N PHE A 59 5.42 4.49 10.62
CA PHE A 59 6.81 4.96 10.77
C PHE A 59 6.90 6.48 10.71
N THR A 60 6.15 7.13 9.81
CA THR A 60 6.09 8.60 9.79
C THR A 60 5.42 9.16 11.03
N TRP A 61 4.39 8.49 11.57
CA TRP A 61 3.79 8.88 12.84
C TRP A 61 4.78 8.78 13.99
N TYR A 62 5.46 7.64 14.12
CA TYR A 62 6.48 7.40 15.13
C TYR A 62 7.64 8.41 15.03
N GLY A 63 8.13 8.65 13.81
CA GLY A 63 9.15 9.67 13.56
C GLY A 63 8.68 11.05 14.01
N SER A 64 7.45 11.43 13.68
CA SER A 64 6.90 12.71 14.14
C SER A 64 6.71 12.78 15.66
N SER A 65 6.32 11.68 16.33
CA SER A 65 6.11 11.68 17.79
C SER A 65 7.40 11.71 18.61
N GLU A 66 8.45 11.05 18.12
CA GLU A 66 9.72 10.92 18.85
C GLU A 66 10.73 12.01 18.48
N LEU A 67 10.68 12.53 17.25
CA LEU A 67 11.68 13.48 16.74
C LEU A 67 11.20 14.93 16.82
N VAL A 68 9.89 15.18 16.94
CA VAL A 68 9.34 16.50 17.25
C VAL A 68 9.22 16.62 18.77
N LEU A 69 10.38 16.67 19.43
CA LEU A 69 10.51 17.02 20.84
C LEU A 69 10.81 18.50 20.90
N ASP A 70 9.91 19.30 21.47
CA ASP A 70 10.33 20.61 21.92
C ASP A 70 9.39 21.19 22.97
N GLU A 71 9.97 21.57 24.10
CA GLU A 71 9.34 22.36 25.16
C GLU A 71 8.95 23.77 24.64
N TYR A 72 9.46 24.15 23.45
CA TYR A 72 9.23 25.43 22.79
C TYR A 72 8.63 25.33 21.37
N ALA A 73 8.24 24.13 20.91
CA ALA A 73 7.68 23.98 19.57
C ALA A 73 6.24 24.52 19.53
N PRO A 74 5.88 25.28 18.49
CA PRO A 74 4.52 25.79 18.33
C PRO A 74 3.49 24.69 17.99
N MET A 75 3.92 23.45 17.73
CA MET A 75 3.07 22.32 17.36
C MET A 75 3.61 21.02 17.96
N SER A 76 2.69 20.17 18.42
CA SER A 76 2.98 18.80 18.81
C SER A 76 3.37 17.94 17.59
N GLY A 77 4.11 16.84 17.82
CA GLY A 77 4.46 15.89 16.76
C GLY A 77 3.25 15.31 16.03
N GLN A 78 2.12 15.14 16.72
CA GLN A 78 0.86 14.71 16.11
C GLN A 78 0.29 15.76 15.15
N GLU A 79 0.25 17.03 15.54
CA GLU A 79 -0.22 18.12 14.67
C GLU A 79 0.69 18.28 13.45
N TYR A 80 2.00 18.13 13.65
CA TYR A 80 2.97 18.12 12.56
C TYR A 80 2.70 16.97 11.56
N TRP A 81 2.47 15.75 12.06
CA TRP A 81 2.13 14.62 11.20
C TRP A 81 0.81 14.85 10.45
N GLN A 82 -0.23 15.34 11.12
CA GLN A 82 -1.52 15.61 10.48
C GLN A 82 -1.40 16.69 9.40
N ALA A 83 -0.64 17.75 9.65
CA ALA A 83 -0.38 18.81 8.68
C ALA A 83 0.40 18.29 7.46
N ALA A 84 1.41 17.44 7.68
CA ALA A 84 2.29 16.95 6.63
C ALA A 84 1.68 15.80 5.80
N VAL A 85 1.03 14.82 6.43
CA VAL A 85 0.59 13.57 5.79
C VAL A 85 -0.88 13.23 6.00
N GLY A 86 -1.62 13.98 6.82
CA GLY A 86 -3.00 13.64 7.18
C GLY A 86 -3.95 13.48 5.99
N ARG A 87 -3.89 14.40 5.01
CA ARG A 87 -4.74 14.31 3.80
C ARG A 87 -4.43 13.08 2.96
N ALA A 88 -3.15 12.78 2.79
CA ALA A 88 -2.70 11.59 2.07
C ALA A 88 -3.06 10.30 2.84
N ALA A 89 -2.94 10.32 4.17
CA ALA A 89 -3.32 9.21 5.04
C ALA A 89 -4.81 8.88 4.95
N ILE A 90 -5.69 9.89 4.90
CA ILE A 90 -7.13 9.69 4.70
C ILE A 90 -7.41 9.05 3.34
N ALA A 91 -6.81 9.58 2.26
CA ALA A 91 -6.99 9.03 0.92
C ALA A 91 -6.49 7.59 0.81
N CYS A 92 -5.30 7.29 1.34
CA CYS A 92 -4.75 5.94 1.43
C CYS A 92 -5.63 5.01 2.28
N GLY A 93 -6.10 5.47 3.44
CA GLY A 93 -6.95 4.70 4.34
C GLY A 93 -8.28 4.33 3.70
N ALA A 94 -8.95 5.30 3.05
CA ALA A 94 -10.19 5.05 2.33
C ALA A 94 -10.00 4.08 1.15
N GLY A 95 -8.92 4.25 0.37
CA GLY A 95 -8.56 3.34 -0.71
C GLY A 95 -8.30 1.92 -0.21
N MET A 96 -7.54 1.77 0.87
CA MET A 96 -7.22 0.46 1.43
C MET A 96 -8.44 -0.23 2.05
N ALA A 97 -9.31 0.53 2.74
CA ALA A 97 -10.58 0.01 3.24
C ALA A 97 -11.47 -0.50 2.10
N ALA A 98 -11.53 0.21 0.97
CA ALA A 98 -12.24 -0.23 -0.21
C ALA A 98 -11.64 -1.51 -0.82
N ALA A 99 -10.31 -1.62 -0.90
CA ALA A 99 -9.63 -2.83 -1.40
C ALA A 99 -9.88 -4.05 -0.50
N ILE A 100 -9.75 -3.88 0.82
CA ILE A 100 -10.00 -4.94 1.81
C ILE A 100 -11.47 -5.35 1.79
N GLY A 101 -12.40 -4.39 1.81
CA GLY A 101 -13.83 -4.65 1.66
C GLY A 101 -14.16 -5.33 0.33
N GLY A 102 -13.44 -4.98 -0.73
CA GLY A 102 -13.52 -5.59 -2.05
C GLY A 102 -13.21 -7.09 -2.05
N LEU A 103 -12.40 -7.60 -1.11
CA LEU A 103 -12.09 -9.03 -1.01
C LEU A 103 -13.33 -9.90 -0.77
N PHE A 104 -14.36 -9.35 -0.14
CA PHE A 104 -15.65 -10.02 0.10
C PHE A 104 -16.59 -9.95 -1.11
N LEU A 105 -16.27 -9.13 -2.11
CA LEU A 105 -17.04 -8.96 -3.34
C LEU A 105 -16.60 -9.96 -4.42
N ARG A 106 -17.49 -10.21 -5.38
CA ARG A 106 -17.27 -11.15 -6.50
C ARG A 106 -17.28 -10.44 -7.85
N GLY A 107 -16.59 -11.03 -8.84
CA GLY A 107 -16.67 -10.63 -10.25
C GLY A 107 -16.15 -9.23 -10.53
N ARG A 108 -16.97 -8.36 -11.15
CA ARG A 108 -16.53 -7.02 -11.57
C ARG A 108 -16.33 -6.06 -10.39
N LEU A 109 -17.00 -6.29 -9.26
CA LEU A 109 -16.98 -5.37 -8.11
C LEU A 109 -15.63 -5.34 -7.40
N ILE A 110 -14.97 -6.48 -7.22
CA ILE A 110 -13.59 -6.56 -6.70
C ILE A 110 -12.62 -5.76 -7.58
N ARG A 111 -12.79 -5.83 -8.91
CA ARG A 111 -11.93 -5.10 -9.85
C ARG A 111 -12.11 -3.59 -9.67
N VAL A 112 -13.35 -3.12 -9.63
CA VAL A 112 -13.67 -1.70 -9.43
C VAL A 112 -13.10 -1.23 -8.08
N ALA A 113 -13.26 -2.02 -7.01
CA ALA A 113 -12.72 -1.71 -5.69
C ALA A 113 -11.18 -1.57 -5.72
N ASN A 114 -10.47 -2.51 -6.33
CA ASN A 114 -9.00 -2.47 -6.42
C ASN A 114 -8.49 -1.33 -7.31
N VAL A 115 -9.16 -1.01 -8.41
CA VAL A 115 -8.80 0.13 -9.27
C VAL A 115 -9.07 1.46 -8.55
N ALA A 116 -10.21 1.59 -7.89
CA ALA A 116 -10.54 2.77 -7.09
C ALA A 116 -9.53 2.96 -5.95
N ALA A 117 -9.13 1.87 -5.29
CA ALA A 117 -8.09 1.88 -4.28
C ALA A 117 -6.74 2.33 -4.84
N ALA A 118 -6.32 1.80 -6.00
CA ALA A 118 -5.09 2.21 -6.66
C ALA A 118 -5.11 3.71 -7.02
N LEU A 119 -6.23 4.22 -7.53
CA LEU A 119 -6.41 5.65 -7.81
C LEU A 119 -6.32 6.49 -6.54
N GLY A 120 -6.94 6.05 -5.44
CA GLY A 120 -6.83 6.72 -4.14
C GLY A 120 -5.38 6.83 -3.65
N VAL A 121 -4.59 5.77 -3.82
CA VAL A 121 -3.16 5.74 -3.47
C VAL A 121 -2.33 6.66 -4.39
N VAL A 122 -2.67 6.74 -5.68
CA VAL A 122 -2.04 7.69 -6.62
C VAL A 122 -2.35 9.13 -6.23
N VAL A 123 -3.60 9.44 -5.88
CA VAL A 123 -3.99 10.77 -5.38
C VAL A 123 -3.24 11.11 -4.10
N ALA A 124 -3.10 10.17 -3.17
CA ALA A 124 -2.31 10.36 -1.96
C ALA A 124 -0.83 10.68 -2.27
N THR A 125 -0.28 10.06 -3.32
CA THR A 125 1.08 10.36 -3.82
C THR A 125 1.19 11.78 -4.37
N ALA A 126 0.18 12.23 -5.10
CA ALA A 126 0.15 13.60 -5.61
C ALA A 126 0.02 14.64 -4.48
N LEU A 127 -0.75 14.32 -3.43
CA LEU A 127 -0.90 15.17 -2.25
C LEU A 127 0.37 15.22 -1.39
N GLN A 128 1.12 14.12 -1.31
CA GLN A 128 2.39 14.06 -0.58
C GLN A 128 3.43 13.23 -1.35
N PRO A 129 4.21 13.85 -2.26
CA PRO A 129 5.20 13.15 -3.08
C PRO A 129 6.26 12.39 -2.28
N GLY A 130 6.54 12.82 -1.04
CA GLY A 130 7.43 12.12 -0.12
C GLY A 130 6.99 10.69 0.25
N LEU A 131 5.72 10.33 0.00
CA LEU A 131 5.20 8.97 0.20
C LEU A 131 5.33 8.07 -1.04
N SER A 132 5.74 8.64 -2.19
CA SER A 132 5.82 7.94 -3.49
C SER A 132 6.59 6.63 -3.45
N ILE A 133 7.66 6.59 -2.64
CA ILE A 133 8.48 5.39 -2.46
C ILE A 133 7.61 4.18 -2.09
N ASN A 134 6.55 4.36 -1.33
CA ASN A 134 5.70 3.28 -0.85
C ASN A 134 4.33 3.20 -1.55
N THR A 135 3.77 4.34 -1.93
CA THR A 135 2.46 4.39 -2.58
C THR A 135 2.49 3.85 -4.01
N ILE A 136 3.59 4.02 -4.75
CA ILE A 136 3.72 3.49 -6.11
C ILE A 136 3.69 1.94 -6.12
N PRO A 137 4.50 1.22 -5.32
CA PRO A 137 4.39 -0.23 -5.20
C PRO A 137 3.01 -0.68 -4.75
N ALA A 138 2.42 -0.02 -3.74
CA ALA A 138 1.09 -0.38 -3.24
C ALA A 138 0.03 -0.26 -4.34
N ALA A 139 0.07 0.81 -5.15
CA ALA A 139 -0.80 0.96 -6.31
C ALA A 139 -0.55 -0.16 -7.34
N GLY A 140 0.71 -0.51 -7.61
CA GLY A 140 1.06 -1.62 -8.50
C GLY A 140 0.50 -2.96 -8.03
N LEU A 141 0.58 -3.27 -6.74
CA LEU A 141 0.00 -4.48 -6.14
C LEU A 141 -1.53 -4.51 -6.27
N LEU A 142 -2.20 -3.38 -6.06
CA LEU A 142 -3.64 -3.25 -6.21
C LEU A 142 -4.08 -3.43 -7.67
N VAL A 143 -3.31 -2.88 -8.63
CA VAL A 143 -3.53 -3.10 -10.07
C VAL A 143 -3.33 -4.59 -10.42
N ALA A 144 -2.28 -5.22 -9.93
CA ALA A 144 -2.05 -6.65 -10.13
C ALA A 144 -3.19 -7.51 -9.56
N ALA A 145 -3.71 -7.14 -8.38
CA ALA A 145 -4.88 -7.77 -7.79
C ALA A 145 -6.15 -7.57 -8.63
N ALA A 146 -6.32 -6.40 -9.25
CA ALA A 146 -7.44 -6.11 -10.16
C ALA A 146 -7.36 -6.92 -11.45
N VAL A 147 -6.17 -7.07 -12.04
CA VAL A 147 -5.94 -7.87 -13.25
C VAL A 147 -6.30 -9.34 -12.98
N ARG A 148 -5.87 -9.89 -11.86
CA ARG A 148 -6.21 -11.28 -11.49
C ARG A 148 -7.70 -11.52 -11.24
N ALA A 149 -8.47 -10.48 -10.89
CA ALA A 149 -9.92 -10.58 -10.81
C ALA A 149 -10.63 -10.71 -12.17
N THR A 150 -9.92 -10.50 -13.29
CA THR A 150 -10.48 -10.62 -14.65
C THR A 150 -10.32 -12.01 -15.25
N ILE A 151 -9.38 -12.82 -14.74
CA ILE A 151 -9.09 -14.16 -15.24
C ILE A 151 -10.18 -15.10 -14.68
N ARG A 152 -11.21 -15.35 -15.48
CA ARG A 152 -12.18 -16.42 -15.19
C ARG A 152 -11.41 -17.75 -15.21
N PRO A 153 -11.63 -18.69 -14.26
CA PRO A 153 -11.24 -20.07 -14.52
C PRO A 153 -11.96 -20.50 -15.80
N ALA A 154 -11.20 -21.04 -16.76
CA ALA A 154 -11.76 -21.66 -17.95
C ALA A 154 -12.83 -22.65 -17.49
N GLN A 155 -14.08 -22.40 -17.91
CA GLN A 155 -15.18 -23.31 -17.68
C GLN A 155 -14.82 -24.60 -18.43
N PRO A 156 -14.61 -25.76 -17.76
CA PRO A 156 -14.39 -27.00 -18.48
C PRO A 156 -15.61 -27.23 -19.37
N ASP A 157 -15.32 -27.46 -20.64
CA ASP A 157 -16.26 -27.34 -21.75
C ASP A 157 -17.50 -28.20 -21.56
N ALA A 158 -18.61 -27.66 -22.04
CA ALA A 158 -19.91 -28.30 -22.21
C ALA A 158 -19.86 -29.41 -23.29
N ILE A 159 -18.98 -30.40 -23.13
CA ILE A 159 -18.82 -31.55 -24.06
C ILE A 159 -19.31 -32.86 -23.41
N ALA A 160 -19.51 -32.90 -22.09
CA ALA A 160 -19.89 -34.15 -21.41
C ALA A 160 -21.40 -34.47 -21.41
N SER A 161 -22.26 -33.69 -22.09
CA SER A 161 -23.71 -33.96 -22.17
C SER A 161 -24.20 -34.33 -23.57
N ALA A 162 -23.30 -34.72 -24.48
CA ALA A 162 -23.63 -35.06 -25.86
C ALA A 162 -23.07 -36.42 -26.31
N ILE A 163 -22.72 -37.32 -25.37
CA ILE A 163 -22.38 -38.73 -25.64
C ILE A 163 -23.15 -39.62 -24.68
#